data_AF-A0A562MRQ1-F1
#
_entry.id   AF-A0A562MRQ1-F1
#
_cell.length_a   1.000
_cell.length_b   1.000
_cell.length_c   1.000
_cell.angle_alpha   90.00
_cell.angle_beta   90.00
_cell.angle_gamma   90.00
#
_symmetry.space_group_name_H-M   'P 1'
#
loop_
_entity.id
_entity.type
_entity.pdbx_description
1 polymer ?
#
loop_
_entity_poly.entity_id
_entity_poly.type
_entity_poly.pdbx_seq_one_letter_code
_entity_poly.pdbx_strand_id
1 'polypeptide(L)'
;MERNAHYLVIDFLRIFAAILVLLNHFATFAWNSASVAEGSDVAFGFLSAFAGLGAVGVEIFFVISGFVIAMSASGEGGVSQALRFARIRATRILPALWLSALVSLAARALYGEDFPLLLMDFGRSIILSPKGPYIDGVVWSLVVEAVFYFLVVVAILSRFRLSLYDLAKIIGFSSTIYLLVVSGLHILPPSGRVEEAISVLSRFPFKLLLLQHGVFFAAGMIFFLVRDGGEDRGMVGHHGWKAVLLSLFGVMSTAEIFISIERGYAYKVSAVIIWLVCMYAMVAGIRYGNFIKRKLFERQVLVKYIGNLSYPIYLNHYSFGMVTVWWLSSLGLPMPIVFALSLLFVLSVSMAVMWLEKRIQNAIKGWFPKPPAPNELKMAV
;
A
#
# COMPACT_ATOMS: atom_id res chain seq x y z
N MET A 1 -20.01 16.13 -12.68
CA MET A 1 -18.63 15.77 -12.27
C MET A 1 -18.48 14.26 -12.33
N GLU A 2 -17.50 13.77 -13.10
CA GLU A 2 -17.31 12.33 -13.35
C GLU A 2 -16.94 11.60 -12.06
N ARG A 3 -17.92 10.95 -11.41
CA ARG A 3 -17.71 10.03 -10.27
C ARG A 3 -16.87 8.78 -10.63
N ASN A 4 -16.32 8.73 -11.85
CA ASN A 4 -15.55 7.63 -12.45
C ASN A 4 -14.22 8.12 -13.07
N ALA A 5 -13.59 9.18 -12.54
CA ALA A 5 -12.29 9.62 -13.02
C ALA A 5 -11.20 8.59 -12.65
N HIS A 6 -10.72 7.86 -13.66
CA HIS A 6 -9.63 6.90 -13.52
C HIS A 6 -8.30 7.53 -13.94
N TYR A 7 -7.30 7.45 -13.06
CA TYR A 7 -5.98 8.07 -13.23
C TYR A 7 -4.93 7.05 -13.65
N LEU A 8 -4.50 7.10 -14.91
CA LEU A 8 -3.44 6.23 -15.43
C LEU A 8 -2.12 6.40 -14.66
N VAL A 9 -1.82 7.60 -14.16
CA VAL A 9 -0.63 7.84 -13.34
C VAL A 9 -0.64 7.02 -12.06
N ILE A 10 -1.81 6.78 -11.45
CA ILE A 10 -1.90 6.00 -10.22
C ILE A 10 -1.57 4.54 -10.51
N ASP A 11 -2.01 4.02 -11.65
CA ASP A 11 -1.68 2.65 -12.07
C ASP A 11 -0.18 2.48 -12.34
N PHE A 12 0.47 3.48 -12.95
CA PHE A 12 1.93 3.49 -13.11
C PHE A 12 2.67 3.54 -11.77
N LEU A 13 2.27 4.44 -10.87
CA LEU A 13 2.90 4.54 -9.55
C LEU A 13 2.72 3.28 -8.72
N ARG A 14 1.56 2.60 -8.85
CA ARG A 14 1.31 1.31 -8.19
C ARG A 14 2.25 0.22 -8.66
N ILE A 15 2.41 0.03 -9.97
CA ILE A 15 3.32 -1.01 -10.46
C ILE A 15 4.77 -0.66 -10.12
N PHE A 16 5.14 0.61 -10.21
CA PHE A 16 6.48 1.08 -9.83
C PHE A 16 6.77 0.78 -8.35
N ALA A 17 5.85 1.12 -7.46
CA ALA A 17 5.94 0.80 -6.04
C ALA A 17 6.02 -0.72 -5.79
N ALA A 18 5.21 -1.53 -6.47
CA ALA A 18 5.27 -2.99 -6.36
C ALA A 18 6.65 -3.54 -6.77
N ILE A 19 7.23 -3.02 -7.84
CA ILE A 19 8.56 -3.44 -8.31
C ILE A 19 9.63 -3.03 -7.32
N LEU A 20 9.59 -1.82 -6.75
CA LEU A 20 10.53 -1.39 -5.72
C LEU A 20 10.52 -2.33 -4.51
N VAL A 21 9.33 -2.67 -4.01
CA VAL A 21 9.20 -3.59 -2.85
C VAL A 21 9.64 -5.01 -3.22
N LEU A 22 9.34 -5.47 -4.43
CA LEU A 22 9.81 -6.77 -4.93
C LEU A 22 11.33 -6.82 -4.96
N LEU A 23 11.97 -5.82 -5.57
CA LEU A 23 13.43 -5.76 -5.67
C LEU A 23 14.08 -5.63 -4.30
N ASN A 24 13.46 -4.90 -3.36
CA ASN A 24 13.92 -4.81 -1.97
C ASN A 24 14.01 -6.19 -1.32
N HIS A 25 12.97 -7.02 -1.41
CA HIS A 25 12.98 -8.33 -0.78
C HIS A 25 13.84 -9.34 -1.54
N PHE A 26 13.83 -9.30 -2.88
CA PHE A 26 14.73 -10.13 -3.67
C PHE A 26 16.20 -9.83 -3.33
N ALA A 27 16.54 -8.57 -3.06
CA ALA A 27 17.88 -8.16 -2.64
C ALA A 27 18.30 -8.69 -1.26
N THR A 28 17.38 -9.28 -0.49
CA THR A 28 17.66 -9.79 0.86
C THR A 28 17.37 -11.28 1.03
N PHE A 29 16.92 -11.99 0.00
CA PHE A 29 16.70 -13.44 0.09
C PHE A 29 18.02 -14.21 0.15
N ALA A 30 18.02 -15.24 1.00
CA ALA A 30 19.14 -16.17 1.11
C ALA A 30 19.17 -17.15 -0.07
N TRP A 31 20.36 -17.62 -0.45
CA TRP A 31 20.49 -18.67 -1.49
C TRP A 31 20.37 -20.09 -0.92
N ASN A 32 20.69 -20.28 0.37
CA ASN A 32 20.82 -21.58 1.03
C ASN A 32 19.61 -21.99 1.89
N SER A 33 18.71 -21.06 2.21
CA SER A 33 17.46 -21.31 2.95
C SER A 33 16.33 -20.42 2.45
N ALA A 34 15.07 -20.80 2.67
CA ALA A 34 13.94 -19.91 2.45
C ALA A 34 13.83 -18.91 3.62
N SER A 35 14.78 -17.96 3.67
CA SER A 35 14.86 -16.92 4.68
C SER A 35 15.44 -15.62 4.11
N VAL A 36 15.43 -14.58 4.94
CA VAL A 36 16.19 -13.34 4.68
C VAL A 36 17.63 -13.54 5.16
N ALA A 37 18.60 -12.95 4.46
CA ALA A 37 20.03 -12.99 4.76
C ALA A 37 20.69 -11.62 4.55
N GLU A 38 21.91 -11.49 5.07
CA GLU A 38 22.81 -10.36 4.85
C GLU A 38 24.20 -10.86 4.44
N GLY A 39 25.02 -9.97 3.88
CA GLY A 39 26.41 -10.30 3.54
C GLY A 39 26.52 -11.33 2.41
N SER A 40 27.38 -12.34 2.61
CA SER A 40 27.70 -13.38 1.61
C SER A 40 26.55 -14.34 1.32
N ASP A 41 25.54 -14.40 2.19
CA ASP A 41 24.48 -15.38 2.11
C ASP A 41 23.30 -14.90 1.25
N VAL A 42 23.34 -13.66 0.76
CA VAL A 42 22.34 -13.07 -0.15
C VAL A 42 22.45 -13.68 -1.54
N ALA A 43 21.33 -14.17 -2.09
CA ALA A 43 21.27 -14.79 -3.41
C ALA A 43 21.60 -13.82 -4.55
N PHE A 44 21.14 -12.57 -4.44
CA PHE A 44 21.26 -11.57 -5.51
C PHE A 44 22.06 -10.35 -5.07
N GLY A 45 23.36 -10.52 -4.81
CA GLY A 45 24.26 -9.41 -4.42
C GLY A 45 24.26 -8.22 -5.39
N PHE A 46 23.98 -8.46 -6.68
CA PHE A 46 23.82 -7.41 -7.70
C PHE A 46 22.58 -6.52 -7.48
N LEU A 47 21.64 -6.89 -6.60
CA LEU A 47 20.49 -6.08 -6.20
C LEU A 47 20.73 -5.31 -4.91
N SER A 48 21.94 -5.32 -4.34
CA SER A 48 22.25 -4.67 -3.06
C SER A 48 21.81 -3.20 -2.96
N ALA A 49 21.81 -2.46 -4.07
CA ALA A 49 21.30 -1.09 -4.13
C ALA A 49 19.80 -0.96 -3.77
N PHE A 50 19.01 -2.02 -3.97
CA PHE A 50 17.58 -2.04 -3.65
C PHE A 50 17.29 -2.48 -2.21
N ALA A 51 18.24 -3.14 -1.53
CA ALA A 51 18.07 -3.56 -0.14
C ALA A 51 17.92 -2.33 0.78
N GLY A 52 16.76 -2.20 1.42
CA GLY A 52 16.35 -1.04 2.20
C GLY A 52 15.81 0.11 1.34
N LEU A 53 16.40 0.41 0.18
CA LEU A 53 15.95 1.49 -0.71
C LEU A 53 14.53 1.24 -1.25
N GLY A 54 14.25 0.02 -1.71
CA GLY A 54 12.97 -0.31 -2.34
C GLY A 54 11.80 -0.43 -1.35
N ALA A 55 12.08 -0.41 -0.04
CA ALA A 55 11.05 -0.34 1.00
C ALA A 55 10.11 0.87 0.80
N VAL A 56 10.64 1.99 0.27
CA VAL A 56 9.92 3.24 -0.03
C VAL A 56 8.66 3.05 -0.88
N GLY A 57 8.55 1.93 -1.60
CA GLY A 57 7.35 1.56 -2.33
C GLY A 57 6.11 1.41 -1.43
N VAL A 58 6.26 0.98 -0.18
CA VAL A 58 5.14 0.86 0.77
C VAL A 58 4.58 2.24 1.13
N GLU A 59 5.44 3.22 1.36
CA GLU A 59 5.09 4.61 1.65
C GLU A 59 4.41 5.26 0.44
N ILE A 60 4.86 4.95 -0.79
CA ILE A 60 4.18 5.35 -2.02
C ILE A 60 2.76 4.74 -2.08
N PHE A 61 2.60 3.46 -1.72
CA PHE A 61 1.28 2.82 -1.66
C PHE A 61 0.36 3.50 -0.64
N PHE A 62 0.86 3.88 0.53
CA PHE A 62 0.05 4.58 1.53
C PHE A 62 -0.44 5.95 1.05
N VAL A 63 0.38 6.72 0.34
CA VAL A 63 -0.07 7.97 -0.30
C VAL A 63 -1.13 7.70 -1.37
N ILE A 64 -0.91 6.71 -2.24
CA ILE A 64 -1.88 6.32 -3.27
C ILE A 64 -3.20 5.89 -2.63
N SER A 65 -3.13 5.15 -1.53
CA SER A 65 -4.29 4.70 -0.76
C SER A 65 -5.07 5.90 -0.23
N GLY A 66 -4.41 6.83 0.46
CA GLY A 66 -5.02 8.08 0.94
C GLY A 66 -5.78 8.83 -0.15
N PHE A 67 -5.17 8.99 -1.33
CA PHE A 67 -5.80 9.66 -2.48
C PHE A 67 -7.03 8.91 -3.00
N VAL A 68 -6.88 7.61 -3.32
CA VAL A 68 -7.93 6.82 -3.97
C VAL A 68 -9.09 6.53 -3.01
N ILE A 69 -8.82 6.46 -1.72
CA ILE A 69 -9.81 6.28 -0.68
C ILE A 69 -10.62 7.54 -0.47
N ALA A 70 -9.97 8.70 -0.32
CA ALA A 70 -10.67 9.97 -0.25
C ALA A 70 -11.57 10.18 -1.48
N MET A 71 -11.08 9.84 -2.68
CA MET A 71 -11.85 9.90 -3.93
C MET A 71 -13.06 8.96 -3.97
N SER A 72 -13.02 7.81 -3.28
CA SER A 72 -14.17 6.88 -3.27
C SER A 72 -15.12 7.11 -2.11
N ALA A 73 -14.63 7.75 -1.05
CA ALA A 73 -15.40 8.14 0.12
C ALA A 73 -16.12 9.48 -0.09
N SER A 74 -15.68 10.31 -1.04
CA SER A 74 -16.32 11.58 -1.37
C SER A 74 -17.78 11.37 -1.78
N GLY A 75 -18.71 12.01 -1.07
CA GLY A 75 -20.15 11.88 -1.27
C GLY A 75 -20.92 12.01 0.04
N GLU A 76 -22.21 11.69 -0.01
CA GLU A 76 -23.10 11.75 1.16
C GLU A 76 -22.71 10.71 2.23
N GLY A 77 -22.81 11.10 3.50
CA GLY A 77 -22.57 10.21 4.64
C GLY A 77 -23.76 9.27 4.94
N GLY A 78 -23.54 8.31 5.83
CA GLY A 78 -24.59 7.42 6.33
C GLY A 78 -24.28 5.93 6.18
N VAL A 79 -25.14 5.10 6.78
CA VAL A 79 -24.96 3.63 6.87
C VAL A 79 -24.90 2.97 5.49
N SER A 80 -25.78 3.37 4.56
CA SER A 80 -25.82 2.82 3.21
C SER A 80 -24.53 3.08 2.43
N GLN A 81 -24.01 4.31 2.50
CA GLN A 81 -22.76 4.67 1.83
C GLN A 81 -21.54 4.02 2.50
N ALA A 82 -21.50 3.94 3.84
CA ALA A 82 -20.45 3.25 4.57
C ALA A 82 -20.37 1.77 4.17
N LEU A 83 -21.50 1.07 4.14
CA LEU A 83 -21.58 -0.33 3.70
C LEU A 83 -21.16 -0.49 2.23
N ARG A 84 -21.60 0.41 1.35
CA ARG A 84 -21.19 0.41 -0.05
C ARG A 84 -19.69 0.60 -0.20
N PHE A 85 -19.10 1.55 0.51
CA PHE A 85 -17.66 1.79 0.53
C PHE A 85 -16.91 0.55 1.02
N ALA A 86 -17.29 0.01 2.18
CA ALA A 86 -16.68 -1.19 2.75
C ALA A 86 -16.76 -2.38 1.80
N ARG A 87 -17.90 -2.60 1.13
CA ARG A 87 -18.07 -3.68 0.15
C ARG A 87 -17.16 -3.51 -1.07
N ILE A 88 -17.06 -2.31 -1.63
CA ILE A 88 -16.18 -2.04 -2.77
C ILE A 88 -14.72 -2.32 -2.40
N ARG A 89 -14.30 -2.00 -1.17
CA ARG A 89 -12.94 -2.27 -0.69
C ARG A 89 -12.69 -3.74 -0.39
N ALA A 90 -13.61 -4.39 0.31
CA ALA A 90 -13.53 -5.81 0.61
C ALA A 90 -13.45 -6.66 -0.68
N THR A 91 -14.33 -6.39 -1.65
CA THR A 91 -14.33 -7.12 -2.94
C THR A 91 -13.09 -6.87 -3.79
N ARG A 92 -12.41 -5.73 -3.60
CA ARG A 92 -11.16 -5.42 -4.30
C ARG A 92 -9.95 -6.12 -3.69
N ILE A 93 -9.91 -6.29 -2.37
CA ILE A 93 -8.69 -6.66 -1.62
C ILE A 93 -8.71 -8.13 -1.21
N LEU A 94 -9.82 -8.58 -0.61
CA LEU A 94 -9.89 -9.89 0.01
C LEU A 94 -9.70 -11.06 -0.96
N PRO A 95 -10.24 -11.05 -2.20
CA PRO A 95 -10.06 -12.19 -3.10
C PRO A 95 -8.59 -12.50 -3.42
N ALA A 96 -7.81 -11.49 -3.84
CA ALA A 96 -6.39 -11.70 -4.11
C ALA A 96 -5.58 -11.98 -2.85
N LEU A 97 -5.94 -11.37 -1.69
CA LEU A 97 -5.33 -11.70 -0.41
C LEU A 97 -5.50 -13.18 -0.06
N TRP A 98 -6.73 -13.70 -0.14
CA TRP A 98 -7.02 -15.10 0.22
C TRP A 98 -6.31 -16.08 -0.72
N LEU A 99 -6.33 -15.80 -2.03
CA LEU A 99 -5.63 -16.63 -3.02
C LEU A 99 -4.12 -16.61 -2.79
N SER A 100 -3.52 -15.44 -2.55
CA SER A 100 -2.08 -15.32 -2.33
C SER A 100 -1.68 -15.91 -0.97
N ALA A 101 -2.52 -15.79 0.06
CA ALA A 101 -2.30 -16.45 1.34
C ALA A 101 -2.29 -17.98 1.20
N LEU A 102 -3.14 -18.55 0.34
CA LEU A 102 -3.10 -19.98 0.01
C LEU A 102 -1.82 -20.37 -0.73
N VAL A 103 -1.36 -19.54 -1.67
CA VAL A 103 -0.08 -19.74 -2.37
C VAL A 103 1.08 -19.72 -1.37
N SER A 104 1.14 -18.73 -0.47
CA SER A 104 2.18 -18.64 0.56
C SER A 104 2.11 -19.80 1.55
N LEU A 105 0.91 -20.23 1.95
CA LEU A 105 0.72 -21.43 2.79
C LEU A 105 1.27 -22.69 2.09
N ALA A 106 0.91 -22.91 0.83
CA ALA A 106 1.38 -24.06 0.06
C ALA A 106 2.91 -24.03 -0.10
N ALA A 107 3.49 -22.88 -0.46
CA ALA A 107 4.93 -22.74 -0.65
C ALA A 107 5.71 -23.03 0.64
N ARG A 108 5.30 -22.44 1.77
CA ARG A 108 5.98 -22.63 3.07
C ARG A 108 5.78 -24.05 3.62
N ALA A 109 4.61 -24.65 3.39
CA ALA A 109 4.37 -26.05 3.74
C ALA A 109 5.26 -27.01 2.92
N LEU A 110 5.42 -26.75 1.62
CA LEU A 110 6.32 -27.53 0.75
C LEU A 110 7.80 -27.36 1.10
N TYR A 111 8.19 -26.18 1.61
CA TYR A 111 9.53 -25.95 2.17
C TYR A 111 9.78 -26.77 3.45
N GLY A 112 8.73 -27.12 4.18
CA GLY A 112 8.80 -27.96 5.39
C GLY A 112 8.67 -27.19 6.71
N GLU A 113 8.07 -26.00 6.71
CA GLU A 113 7.74 -25.30 7.96
C GLU A 113 6.61 -26.00 8.74
N ASP A 114 6.57 -25.76 10.05
CA ASP A 114 5.59 -26.39 10.95
C ASP A 114 4.14 -26.02 10.60
N PHE A 115 3.37 -27.01 10.18
CA PHE A 115 2.04 -26.81 9.60
C PHE A 115 1.01 -26.18 10.58
N PRO A 116 0.95 -26.57 11.86
CA PRO A 116 0.08 -25.90 12.85
C PRO A 116 0.37 -24.40 13.00
N LEU A 117 1.65 -24.00 13.03
CA LEU A 117 2.05 -22.58 13.06
C LEU A 117 1.63 -21.87 11.77
N LEU A 118 1.85 -22.50 10.60
CA LEU A 118 1.41 -21.95 9.32
C LEU A 118 -0.10 -21.74 9.25
N LEU A 119 -0.91 -22.65 9.78
CA LEU A 119 -2.37 -22.49 9.80
C LEU A 119 -2.81 -21.31 10.67
N MET A 120 -2.15 -21.08 11.80
CA MET A 120 -2.42 -19.92 12.66
C MET A 120 -2.06 -18.61 11.94
N ASP A 121 -0.89 -18.57 11.28
CA ASP A 121 -0.43 -17.41 10.52
C ASP A 121 -1.29 -17.14 9.28
N PHE A 122 -1.76 -18.20 8.61
CA PHE A 122 -2.74 -18.13 7.54
C PHE A 122 -4.06 -17.54 8.03
N GLY A 123 -4.61 -18.06 9.14
CA GLY A 123 -5.82 -17.55 9.77
C GLY A 123 -5.73 -16.07 10.11
N ARG A 124 -4.61 -15.62 10.70
CA ARG A 124 -4.34 -14.20 10.99
C ARG A 124 -4.29 -13.34 9.74
N SER A 125 -3.79 -13.88 8.62
CA SER A 125 -3.62 -13.14 7.37
C SER A 125 -4.94 -12.94 6.63
N ILE A 126 -5.77 -13.99 6.52
CA ILE A 126 -7.03 -13.92 5.78
C ILE A 126 -8.08 -13.02 6.44
N ILE A 127 -7.97 -12.79 7.76
CA ILE A 127 -8.81 -11.87 8.53
C ILE A 127 -8.19 -10.48 8.74
N LEU A 128 -6.96 -10.26 8.26
CA LEU A 128 -6.18 -9.04 8.52
C LEU A 128 -6.10 -8.72 10.03
N SER A 129 -5.70 -9.71 10.83
CA SER A 129 -5.56 -9.60 12.28
C SER A 129 -4.65 -8.43 12.67
N PRO A 130 -4.97 -7.65 13.72
CA PRO A 130 -4.05 -6.64 14.27
C PRO A 130 -2.82 -7.26 14.98
N LYS A 131 -2.74 -8.59 15.06
CA LYS A 131 -1.64 -9.31 15.69
C LYS A 131 -1.10 -10.38 14.74
N GLY A 132 0.19 -10.27 14.40
CA GLY A 132 0.94 -11.28 13.67
C GLY A 132 1.54 -12.37 14.59
N PRO A 133 2.45 -13.23 14.08
CA PRO A 133 2.93 -13.29 12.69
C PRO A 133 1.85 -13.61 11.65
N TYR A 134 2.18 -13.34 10.39
CA TYR A 134 1.34 -13.54 9.21
C TYR A 134 1.98 -14.59 8.28
N ILE A 135 1.17 -15.20 7.40
CA ILE A 135 1.64 -16.22 6.44
C ILE A 135 2.60 -15.63 5.41
N ASP A 136 2.48 -14.33 5.17
CA ASP A 136 3.37 -13.57 4.32
C ASP A 136 3.76 -12.27 5.01
N GLY A 137 5.05 -11.97 5.00
CA GLY A 137 5.63 -10.78 5.62
C GLY A 137 4.98 -9.49 5.14
N VAL A 138 4.51 -9.42 3.88
CA VAL A 138 3.97 -8.17 3.31
C VAL A 138 2.56 -7.82 3.80
N VAL A 139 1.89 -8.75 4.50
CA VAL A 139 0.50 -8.59 4.99
C VAL A 139 0.39 -7.47 6.02
N TRP A 140 1.46 -7.17 6.77
CA TRP A 140 1.42 -6.15 7.81
C TRP A 140 0.94 -4.78 7.29
N SER A 141 1.32 -4.40 6.06
CA SER A 141 0.94 -3.10 5.49
C SER A 141 -0.54 -3.06 5.10
N LEU A 142 -1.12 -4.21 4.74
CA LEU A 142 -2.56 -4.35 4.46
C LEU A 142 -3.39 -4.24 5.73
N VAL A 143 -2.86 -4.73 6.86
CA VAL A 143 -3.50 -4.56 8.17
C VAL A 143 -3.54 -3.08 8.52
N VAL A 144 -2.43 -2.35 8.34
CA VAL A 144 -2.39 -0.89 8.51
C VAL A 144 -3.39 -0.19 7.59
N GLU A 145 -3.45 -0.60 6.32
CA GLU A 145 -4.39 -0.05 5.35
C GLU A 145 -5.86 -0.34 5.73
N ALA A 146 -6.16 -1.52 6.25
CA ALA A 146 -7.50 -1.89 6.73
C ALA A 146 -7.94 -1.03 7.92
N VAL A 147 -7.04 -0.69 8.83
CA VAL A 147 -7.35 0.26 9.92
C VAL A 147 -7.68 1.64 9.35
N PHE A 148 -6.92 2.12 8.36
CA PHE A 148 -7.25 3.37 7.68
C PHE A 148 -8.65 3.32 7.04
N TYR A 149 -9.01 2.22 6.37
CA TYR A 149 -10.35 2.06 5.80
C TYR A 149 -11.44 2.06 6.86
N PHE A 150 -11.18 1.42 8.01
CA PHE A 150 -12.10 1.44 9.14
C PHE A 150 -12.33 2.86 9.65
N LEU A 151 -11.28 3.68 9.81
CA LEU A 151 -11.43 5.09 10.21
C LEU A 151 -12.24 5.91 9.19
N VAL A 152 -12.06 5.64 7.90
CA VAL A 152 -12.86 6.28 6.84
C VAL A 152 -14.33 5.83 6.91
N VAL A 153 -14.60 4.56 7.17
CA VAL A 153 -15.97 4.05 7.40
C VAL A 153 -16.60 4.75 8.60
N VAL A 154 -15.87 4.89 9.71
CA VAL A 154 -16.33 5.61 10.90
C VAL A 154 -16.62 7.08 10.57
N ALA A 155 -15.77 7.75 9.79
CA ALA A 155 -16.02 9.11 9.33
C ALA A 155 -17.29 9.22 8.47
N ILE A 156 -17.52 8.28 7.55
CA ILE A 156 -18.74 8.23 6.72
C ILE A 156 -19.99 7.96 7.57
N LEU A 157 -19.89 7.12 8.61
CA LEU A 157 -21.00 6.80 9.53
C LEU A 157 -21.34 7.95 10.49
N SER A 158 -20.35 8.80 10.80
CA SER A 158 -20.48 9.81 11.85
C SER A 158 -21.57 10.82 11.51
N ARG A 159 -22.65 10.80 12.29
CA ARG A 159 -23.81 11.71 12.21
C ARG A 159 -23.42 13.21 12.31
N PHE A 160 -22.26 13.51 12.90
CA PHE A 160 -21.75 14.86 13.16
C PHE A 160 -20.73 15.40 12.15
N ARG A 161 -20.72 14.91 10.90
CA ARG A 161 -19.89 15.46 9.79
C ARG A 161 -18.38 15.53 10.09
N LEU A 162 -17.76 14.43 10.50
CA LEU A 162 -16.29 14.32 10.35
C LEU A 162 -15.99 14.31 8.84
N SER A 163 -15.60 15.48 8.31
CA SER A 163 -15.26 15.60 6.90
C SER A 163 -14.00 14.78 6.61
N LEU A 164 -13.80 14.37 5.35
CA LEU A 164 -12.54 13.76 4.93
C LEU A 164 -11.33 14.69 5.18
N TYR A 165 -11.57 16.00 5.18
CA TYR A 165 -10.56 16.99 5.52
C TYR A 165 -10.20 16.97 7.01
N ASP A 166 -11.18 16.85 7.90
CA ASP A 166 -10.94 16.72 9.34
C ASP A 166 -10.26 15.39 9.68
N LEU A 167 -10.67 14.30 9.04
CA LEU A 167 -10.00 13.01 9.19
C LEU A 167 -8.53 13.08 8.75
N ALA A 168 -8.24 13.72 7.61
CA ALA A 168 -6.86 13.90 7.15
C ALA A 168 -6.02 14.73 8.15
N LYS A 169 -6.60 15.79 8.74
CA LYS A 169 -5.94 16.56 9.80
C LYS A 169 -5.67 15.71 11.04
N ILE A 170 -6.67 14.97 11.53
CA ILE A 170 -6.52 14.13 12.73
C ILE A 170 -5.39 13.12 12.53
N ILE A 171 -5.46 12.33 11.45
CA ILE A 171 -4.44 11.31 11.16
C ILE A 171 -3.07 11.98 10.97
N GLY A 172 -3.00 13.04 10.16
CA GLY A 172 -1.74 13.70 9.83
C GLY A 172 -1.08 14.39 11.03
N PHE A 173 -1.84 15.08 11.88
CA PHE A 173 -1.30 15.72 13.09
C PHE A 173 -0.92 14.70 14.16
N SER A 174 -1.74 13.68 14.42
CA SER A 174 -1.38 12.61 15.37
C SER A 174 -0.09 11.90 14.93
N SER A 175 0.05 11.61 13.64
CA SER A 175 1.28 11.03 13.08
C SER A 175 2.45 12.01 13.12
N THR A 176 2.24 13.30 12.85
CA THR A 176 3.26 14.35 12.98
C THR A 176 3.80 14.46 14.40
N ILE A 177 2.92 14.49 15.42
CA ILE A 177 3.33 14.56 16.83
C ILE A 177 4.17 13.33 17.19
N TYR A 178 3.71 12.14 16.81
CA TYR A 178 4.46 10.90 17.03
C TYR A 178 5.85 10.95 16.37
N LEU A 179 5.93 11.35 15.10
CA LEU A 179 7.19 11.42 14.36
C LEU A 179 8.14 12.49 14.93
N LEU A 180 7.62 13.60 15.45
CA LEU A 180 8.43 14.61 16.14
C LEU A 180 9.03 14.04 17.44
N VAL A 181 8.25 13.30 18.22
CA VAL A 181 8.74 12.62 19.43
C VAL A 181 9.82 11.60 19.09
N VAL A 182 9.58 10.73 18.11
CA VAL A 182 10.55 9.71 17.67
C VAL A 182 11.81 10.36 17.10
N SER A 183 11.66 11.37 16.25
CA SER A 183 12.80 12.14 15.70
C SER A 183 13.63 12.78 16.82
N GLY A 184 12.97 13.37 17.82
CA GLY A 184 13.63 13.96 18.98
C GLY A 184 14.44 12.93 19.77
N LEU A 185 13.89 11.73 19.99
CA LEU A 185 14.59 10.64 20.66
C LEU A 185 15.84 10.18 19.89
N HIS A 186 15.80 10.14 18.56
CA HIS A 186 16.97 9.79 17.74
C HIS A 186 18.07 10.87 17.71
N ILE A 187 17.75 12.11 18.07
CA ILE A 187 18.73 13.22 18.15
C ILE A 187 19.42 13.24 19.53
N LEU A 188 18.77 12.71 20.56
CA LEU A 188 19.35 12.66 21.91
C LEU A 188 20.56 11.70 21.98
N PRO A 189 21.51 11.95 22.90
CA PRO A 189 22.60 11.02 23.16
C PRO A 189 22.07 9.62 23.49
N PRO A 190 22.68 8.55 22.95
CA PRO A 190 22.30 7.17 23.26
C PRO A 190 22.36 6.93 24.76
N SER A 191 21.26 6.45 25.32
CA SER A 191 21.16 6.05 26.72
C SER A 191 20.12 4.94 26.84
N GLY A 192 20.25 4.06 27.84
CA GLY A 192 19.35 2.91 27.97
C GLY A 192 17.86 3.29 28.02
N ARG A 193 17.52 4.45 28.60
CA ARG A 193 16.13 4.96 28.61
C ARG A 193 15.65 5.40 27.23
N VAL A 194 16.52 6.00 26.41
CA VAL A 194 16.18 6.45 25.06
C VAL A 194 15.98 5.24 24.14
N GLU A 195 16.86 4.24 24.23
CA GLU A 195 16.74 3.00 23.45
C GLU A 195 15.48 2.21 23.84
N GLU A 196 15.17 2.13 25.13
CA GLU A 196 13.93 1.51 25.61
C GLU A 196 12.69 2.25 25.08
N ALA A 197 12.68 3.59 25.13
CA ALA A 197 11.59 4.39 24.60
C ALA A 197 11.40 4.19 23.09
N ILE A 198 12.49 4.18 22.30
CA ILE A 198 12.46 3.92 20.86
C ILE A 198 11.94 2.50 20.59
N SER A 199 12.39 1.50 21.34
CA SER A 199 11.93 0.11 21.22
C SER A 199 10.43 -0.02 21.49
N VAL A 200 9.90 0.66 22.51
CA VAL A 200 8.47 0.69 22.81
C VAL A 200 7.68 1.36 21.67
N LEU A 201 8.12 2.52 21.20
CA LEU A 201 7.46 3.28 20.13
C LEU A 201 7.51 2.54 18.79
N SER A 202 8.54 1.73 18.53
CA SER A 202 8.68 0.97 17.29
C SER A 202 7.78 -0.27 17.20
N ARG A 203 7.02 -0.58 18.27
CA ARG A 203 6.13 -1.75 18.30
C ARG A 203 4.98 -1.62 17.30
N PHE A 204 4.50 -2.77 16.83
CA PHE A 204 3.42 -2.87 15.84
C PHE A 204 2.14 -2.03 16.13
N PRO A 205 1.68 -1.85 17.39
CA PRO A 205 0.53 -1.00 17.69
C PRO A 205 0.65 0.45 17.18
N PHE A 206 1.85 1.03 17.16
CA PHE A 206 2.05 2.41 16.66
C PHE A 206 1.90 2.50 15.13
N LYS A 207 2.15 1.40 14.41
CA LYS A 207 1.81 1.27 12.98
C LYS A 207 0.31 1.17 12.78
N LEU A 208 -0.37 0.35 13.60
CA LEU A 208 -1.82 0.14 13.53
C LEU A 208 -2.62 1.41 13.82
N LEU A 209 -2.18 2.21 14.78
CA LEU A 209 -2.82 3.49 15.12
C LEU A 209 -2.58 4.60 14.08
N LEU A 210 -1.94 4.26 12.95
CA LEU A 210 -1.51 5.20 11.91
C LEU A 210 -0.59 6.30 12.46
N LEU A 211 0.10 6.07 13.57
CA LEU A 211 1.00 7.07 14.14
C LEU A 211 2.31 7.12 13.36
N GLN A 212 2.87 5.96 13.02
CA GLN A 212 4.09 5.92 12.21
C GLN A 212 3.82 6.36 10.76
N HIS A 213 2.81 5.77 10.10
CA HIS A 213 2.60 5.95 8.66
C HIS A 213 1.44 6.89 8.28
N GLY A 214 0.77 7.52 9.24
CA GLY A 214 -0.44 8.33 9.00
C GLY A 214 -0.20 9.55 8.12
N VAL A 215 0.99 10.16 8.19
CA VAL A 215 1.37 11.30 7.33
C VAL A 215 1.28 10.97 5.83
N PHE A 216 1.57 9.74 5.42
CA PHE A 216 1.45 9.33 4.01
C PHE A 216 -0.01 9.26 3.56
N PHE A 217 -0.88 8.62 4.35
CA PHE A 217 -2.31 8.57 4.09
C PHE A 217 -2.91 9.97 4.06
N ALA A 218 -2.57 10.81 5.05
CA ALA A 218 -3.04 12.18 5.15
C ALA A 218 -2.60 13.03 3.94
N ALA A 219 -1.33 12.94 3.51
CA ALA A 219 -0.84 13.62 2.31
C ALA A 219 -1.66 13.21 1.07
N GLY A 220 -1.90 11.90 0.88
CA GLY A 220 -2.76 11.36 -0.16
C GLY A 220 -4.18 11.96 -0.16
N MET A 221 -4.81 12.03 1.02
CA MET A 221 -6.14 12.63 1.17
C MET A 221 -6.13 14.12 0.80
N ILE A 222 -5.14 14.89 1.25
CA ILE A 222 -5.06 16.32 0.93
C ILE A 222 -4.82 16.53 -0.58
N PHE A 223 -4.01 15.70 -1.24
CA PHE A 223 -3.86 15.76 -2.70
C PHE A 223 -5.20 15.62 -3.43
N PHE A 224 -6.07 14.71 -2.98
CA PHE A 224 -7.41 14.58 -3.54
C PHE A 224 -8.26 15.83 -3.25
N LEU A 225 -8.26 16.32 -2.01
CA LEU A 225 -9.08 17.46 -1.58
C LEU A 225 -8.64 18.81 -2.18
N VAL A 226 -7.38 18.96 -2.59
CA VAL A 226 -6.92 20.11 -3.38
C VAL A 226 -7.52 20.08 -4.78
N ARG A 227 -7.63 18.89 -5.38
CA ARG A 227 -8.18 18.72 -6.72
C ARG A 227 -9.71 18.80 -6.76
N ASP A 228 -10.38 18.22 -5.79
CA ASP A 228 -11.86 18.11 -5.77
C ASP A 228 -12.57 19.37 -5.23
N GLY A 229 -11.87 20.51 -5.09
CA GLY A 229 -12.33 21.74 -4.43
C GLY A 229 -13.56 22.45 -5.03
N GLY A 230 -14.68 21.75 -5.21
CA GLY A 230 -15.94 22.24 -5.75
C GLY A 230 -17.07 22.44 -4.75
N GLU A 231 -16.95 22.00 -3.49
CA GLU A 231 -18.02 22.16 -2.49
C GLU A 231 -17.85 23.35 -1.52
N ASP A 232 -16.66 23.97 -1.46
CA ASP A 232 -16.44 25.12 -0.58
C ASP A 232 -16.17 26.39 -1.40
N ARG A 233 -17.24 27.04 -1.86
CA ARG A 233 -17.22 28.27 -2.67
C ARG A 233 -16.91 29.54 -1.84
N GLY A 234 -16.03 29.43 -0.85
CA GLY A 234 -15.62 30.53 0.02
C GLY A 234 -14.11 30.60 0.19
N MET A 235 -13.50 31.62 -0.42
CA MET A 235 -12.18 32.17 -0.10
C MET A 235 -10.92 31.35 -0.47
N VAL A 236 -10.02 32.03 -1.17
CA VAL A 236 -8.62 31.70 -1.51
C VAL A 236 -7.81 31.15 -0.31
N GLY A 237 -8.23 31.40 0.94
CA GLY A 237 -7.60 30.89 2.17
C GLY A 237 -7.59 29.37 2.35
N HIS A 238 -8.59 28.64 1.83
CA HIS A 238 -8.65 27.18 1.99
C HIS A 238 -7.62 26.43 1.12
N HIS A 239 -7.18 27.01 0.00
CA HIS A 239 -6.13 26.42 -0.83
C HIS A 239 -4.74 26.62 -0.22
N GLY A 240 -4.48 27.80 0.35
CA GLY A 240 -3.23 28.09 1.06
C GLY A 240 -3.01 27.14 2.23
N TRP A 241 -4.04 26.90 3.04
CA TRP A 241 -3.93 26.00 4.18
C TRP A 241 -3.73 24.53 3.79
N LYS A 242 -4.39 24.06 2.72
CA LYS A 242 -4.12 22.72 2.15
C LYS A 242 -2.68 22.58 1.67
N ALA A 243 -2.09 23.62 1.07
CA ALA A 243 -0.68 23.61 0.68
C ALA A 243 0.24 23.56 1.90
N VAL A 244 -0.06 24.31 2.98
CA VAL A 244 0.68 24.24 4.25
C VAL A 244 0.63 22.82 4.84
N LEU A 245 -0.55 22.20 4.87
CA LEU A 245 -0.69 20.82 5.34
C LEU A 245 0.08 19.82 4.47
N LEU A 246 0.07 19.96 3.14
CA LEU A 246 0.87 19.12 2.25
C LEU A 246 2.37 19.29 2.51
N SER A 247 2.85 20.52 2.72
CA SER A 247 4.25 20.76 3.06
C SER A 247 4.61 20.13 4.40
N LEU A 248 3.78 20.31 5.43
CA LEU A 248 3.99 19.70 6.75
C LEU A 248 4.03 18.18 6.68
N PHE A 249 3.00 17.56 6.10
CA PHE A 249 2.94 16.09 5.98
C PHE A 249 4.03 15.57 5.05
N GLY A 250 4.44 16.34 4.03
CA GLY A 250 5.57 16.04 3.17
C GLY A 250 6.89 16.01 3.94
N VAL A 251 7.19 17.03 4.75
CA VAL A 251 8.39 17.06 5.60
C VAL A 251 8.38 15.89 6.58
N MET A 252 7.26 15.63 7.24
CA MET A 252 7.17 14.51 8.19
C MET A 252 7.25 13.14 7.51
N SER A 253 6.74 13.01 6.28
CA SER A 253 6.93 11.82 5.44
C SER A 253 8.41 11.58 5.15
N THR A 254 9.18 12.65 4.86
CA THR A 254 10.64 12.51 4.69
C THR A 254 11.34 12.12 5.99
N ALA A 255 10.90 12.66 7.13
CA ALA A 255 11.44 12.27 8.44
C ALA A 255 11.19 10.79 8.74
N GLU A 256 9.98 10.29 8.46
CA GLU A 256 9.64 8.87 8.63
C GLU A 256 10.52 7.96 7.76
N ILE A 257 10.71 8.28 6.48
CA ILE A 257 11.60 7.51 5.58
C ILE A 257 13.04 7.49 6.11
N PHE A 258 13.52 8.62 6.65
CA PHE A 258 14.85 8.71 7.23
C PHE A 258 15.01 7.86 8.51
N ILE A 259 13.95 7.74 9.31
CA ILE A 259 13.93 6.90 10.52
C ILE A 259 13.84 5.42 10.14
N SER A 260 12.96 5.06 9.23
CA SER A 260 12.65 3.67 8.87
C SER A 260 13.75 2.96 8.07
N ILE A 261 14.61 3.70 7.37
CA ILE A 261 15.75 3.13 6.66
C ILE A 261 16.97 3.06 7.58
N GLU A 262 17.34 1.84 7.98
CA GLU A 262 18.49 1.55 8.86
C GLU A 262 19.85 1.52 8.13
N ARG A 263 19.88 1.92 6.85
CA ARG A 263 21.10 2.01 6.02
C ARG A 263 21.76 3.39 6.11
N GLY A 264 22.96 3.49 5.54
CA GLY A 264 23.75 4.73 5.50
C GLY A 264 23.01 5.91 4.84
N TYR A 265 23.47 7.12 5.13
CA TYR A 265 22.84 8.39 4.73
C TYR A 265 22.49 8.47 3.23
N ALA A 266 23.36 7.97 2.35
CA ALA A 266 23.13 7.96 0.91
C ALA A 266 21.87 7.17 0.49
N TYR A 267 21.56 6.06 1.17
CA TYR A 267 20.35 5.27 0.92
C TYR A 267 19.10 6.03 1.37
N LYS A 268 19.16 6.70 2.53
CA LYS A 268 18.06 7.53 3.06
C LYS A 268 17.71 8.67 2.10
N VAL A 269 18.73 9.40 1.63
CA VAL A 269 18.55 10.47 0.64
C VAL A 269 17.98 9.94 -0.67
N SER A 270 18.50 8.82 -1.17
CA SER A 270 18.02 8.20 -2.41
C SER A 270 16.54 7.79 -2.31
N ALA A 271 16.13 7.21 -1.17
CA ALA A 271 14.73 6.86 -0.93
C ALA A 271 13.82 8.10 -0.93
N VAL A 272 14.24 9.17 -0.24
CA VAL A 272 13.48 10.43 -0.24
C VAL A 272 13.39 11.03 -1.64
N ILE A 273 14.45 10.99 -2.45
CA ILE A 273 14.41 11.46 -3.84
C ILE A 273 13.40 10.64 -4.65
N ILE A 274 13.44 9.31 -4.57
CA ILE A 274 12.48 8.43 -5.27
C ILE A 274 11.05 8.76 -4.85
N TRP A 275 10.81 8.92 -3.55
CA TRP A 275 9.50 9.27 -3.01
C TRP A 275 9.02 10.63 -3.50
N LEU A 276 9.87 11.67 -3.45
CA LEU A 276 9.55 13.02 -3.92
C LEU A 276 9.26 13.04 -5.43
N VAL A 277 10.01 12.29 -6.23
CA VAL A 277 9.75 12.13 -7.67
C VAL A 277 8.38 11.49 -7.90
N CYS A 278 8.01 10.50 -7.09
CA CYS A 278 6.69 9.88 -7.15
C CYS A 278 5.57 10.84 -6.72
N MET A 279 5.79 11.66 -5.69
CA MET A 279 4.84 12.70 -5.27
C MET A 279 4.64 13.75 -6.38
N TYR A 280 5.73 14.20 -6.98
CA TYR A 280 5.69 15.11 -8.13
C TYR A 280 4.94 14.49 -9.31
N ALA A 281 5.26 13.24 -9.66
CA ALA A 281 4.59 12.51 -10.74
C ALA A 281 3.09 12.38 -10.45
N MET A 282 2.69 12.13 -9.20
CA MET A 282 1.28 12.08 -8.81
C MET A 282 0.60 13.44 -9.02
N VAL A 283 1.19 14.54 -8.55
CA VAL A 283 0.65 15.91 -8.74
C VAL A 283 0.55 16.25 -10.22
N ALA A 284 1.61 16.01 -10.99
CA ALA A 284 1.63 16.24 -12.43
C ALA A 284 0.57 15.38 -13.15
N GLY A 285 0.43 14.11 -12.78
CA GLY A 285 -0.53 13.21 -13.39
C GLY A 285 -1.99 13.52 -13.03
N ILE A 286 -2.24 14.11 -11.86
CA ILE A 286 -3.55 14.64 -11.49
C ILE A 286 -3.84 15.90 -12.32
N ARG A 287 -2.89 16.85 -12.41
CA ARG A 287 -3.07 18.13 -13.11
C ARG A 287 -3.19 17.98 -14.63
N TYR A 288 -2.40 17.08 -15.22
CA TYR A 288 -2.35 16.83 -16.67
C TYR A 288 -3.10 15.56 -17.07
N GLY A 289 -3.96 15.02 -16.21
CA GLY A 289 -4.61 13.71 -16.40
C GLY A 289 -5.35 13.56 -17.74
N ASN A 290 -6.07 14.60 -18.19
CA ASN A 290 -6.78 14.58 -19.47
C ASN A 290 -5.82 14.49 -20.67
N PHE A 291 -4.70 15.21 -20.61
CA PHE A 291 -3.67 15.19 -21.65
C PHE A 291 -3.00 13.81 -21.71
N ILE A 292 -2.63 13.25 -20.55
CA ILE A 292 -2.02 11.92 -20.43
C ILE A 292 -2.99 10.85 -20.96
N LYS A 293 -4.26 10.90 -20.55
CA LYS A 293 -5.30 9.98 -20.99
C LYS A 293 -5.47 10.00 -22.52
N ARG A 294 -5.48 11.19 -23.13
CA ARG A 294 -5.55 11.35 -24.59
C ARG A 294 -4.31 10.79 -25.29
N LYS A 295 -3.11 11.09 -24.80
CA LYS A 295 -1.85 10.65 -25.42
C LYS A 295 -1.64 9.14 -25.31
N LEU A 296 -2.07 8.52 -24.21
CA LEU A 296 -1.95 7.08 -23.96
C LEU A 296 -3.22 6.31 -24.34
N PHE A 297 -4.14 6.89 -25.12
CA PHE A 297 -5.46 6.31 -25.41
C PHE A 297 -5.38 4.85 -25.88
N GLU A 298 -4.50 4.56 -26.83
CA GLU A 298 -4.29 3.21 -27.38
C GLU A 298 -3.70 2.22 -26.37
N ARG A 299 -2.93 2.71 -25.38
CA ARG A 299 -2.26 1.89 -24.37
C ARG A 299 -2.99 1.82 -23.04
N GLN A 300 -4.15 2.46 -22.88
CA GLN A 300 -4.87 2.54 -21.60
C GLN A 300 -5.22 1.16 -21.04
N VAL A 301 -5.57 0.21 -21.89
CA VAL A 301 -5.92 -1.16 -21.48
C VAL A 301 -4.70 -1.84 -20.85
N LEU A 302 -3.53 -1.71 -21.48
CA LEU A 302 -2.28 -2.26 -20.97
C LEU A 302 -1.86 -1.59 -19.66
N VAL A 303 -1.93 -0.27 -19.57
CA VAL A 303 -1.59 0.47 -18.34
C VAL A 303 -2.47 0.04 -17.17
N LYS A 304 -3.79 -0.07 -17.39
CA LYS A 304 -4.73 -0.59 -16.39
C LYS A 304 -4.45 -2.03 -16.03
N TYR A 305 -4.10 -2.87 -17.01
CA TYR A 305 -3.78 -4.27 -16.77
C TYR A 305 -2.56 -4.39 -15.84
N ILE A 306 -1.47 -3.67 -16.17
CA ILE A 306 -0.25 -3.66 -15.38
C ILE A 306 -0.50 -3.04 -13.98
N GLY A 307 -1.29 -1.98 -13.90
CA GLY A 307 -1.69 -1.37 -12.62
C GLY A 307 -2.56 -2.26 -11.74
N ASN A 308 -3.37 -3.14 -12.33
CA ASN A 308 -4.11 -4.16 -11.58
C ASN A 308 -3.20 -5.31 -11.13
N LEU A 309 -2.22 -5.68 -11.96
CA LEU A 309 -1.24 -6.73 -11.66
C LEU A 309 -0.32 -6.36 -10.49
N SER A 310 -0.15 -5.06 -10.19
CA SER A 310 0.70 -4.60 -9.10
C SER A 310 0.33 -5.22 -7.74
N TYR A 311 -0.97 -5.43 -7.47
CA TYR A 311 -1.42 -5.96 -6.19
C TYR A 311 -1.11 -7.46 -6.02
N PRO A 312 -1.46 -8.35 -6.98
CA PRO A 312 -0.99 -9.73 -6.94
C PRO A 312 0.53 -9.90 -6.97
N ILE A 313 1.29 -9.01 -7.63
CA ILE A 313 2.78 -9.02 -7.54
C ILE A 313 3.21 -8.71 -6.12
N TYR A 314 2.66 -7.64 -5.53
CA TYR A 314 2.95 -7.26 -4.16
C TYR A 314 2.66 -8.39 -3.16
N LEU A 315 1.59 -9.17 -3.36
CA LEU A 315 1.25 -10.26 -2.44
C LEU A 315 2.10 -11.52 -2.57
N ASN A 316 2.55 -11.86 -3.79
CA ASN A 316 3.17 -13.18 -4.05
C ASN A 316 4.70 -13.12 -4.14
N HIS A 317 5.32 -11.94 -4.07
CA HIS A 317 6.78 -11.84 -4.24
C HIS A 317 7.57 -12.25 -2.99
N TYR A 318 6.99 -12.23 -1.79
CA TYR A 318 7.75 -12.43 -0.55
C TYR A 318 7.85 -13.90 -0.16
N SER A 319 6.84 -14.51 0.48
CA SER A 319 6.97 -15.91 0.94
C SER A 319 7.13 -16.88 -0.23
N PHE A 320 6.30 -16.75 -1.26
CA PHE A 320 6.41 -17.60 -2.45
C PHE A 320 7.70 -17.34 -3.23
N GLY A 321 8.10 -16.08 -3.39
CA GLY A 321 9.37 -15.74 -4.05
C GLY A 321 10.59 -16.26 -3.30
N MET A 322 10.61 -16.14 -1.97
CA MET A 322 11.69 -16.64 -1.11
C MET A 322 11.86 -18.16 -1.22
N VAL A 323 10.77 -18.93 -1.14
CA VAL A 323 10.79 -20.39 -1.33
C VAL A 323 11.25 -20.74 -2.75
N THR A 324 10.80 -20.00 -3.76
CA THR A 324 11.20 -20.23 -5.17
C THR A 324 12.69 -19.99 -5.38
N VAL A 325 13.25 -18.92 -4.80
CA VAL A 325 14.69 -18.60 -4.88
C VAL A 325 15.52 -19.71 -4.23
N TRP A 326 15.15 -20.13 -3.03
CA TRP A 326 15.81 -21.25 -2.35
C TRP A 326 15.75 -22.53 -3.20
N TRP A 327 14.55 -22.90 -3.67
CA TRP A 327 14.35 -24.11 -4.45
C TRP A 327 15.18 -24.11 -5.73
N LEU A 328 15.16 -23.02 -6.51
CA LEU A 328 15.96 -22.91 -7.74
C LEU A 328 17.47 -22.87 -7.47
N SER A 329 17.90 -22.24 -6.37
CA SER A 329 19.31 -22.23 -5.95
C SER A 329 19.79 -23.62 -5.55
N SER A 330 18.93 -24.43 -4.93
CA SER A 330 19.23 -25.81 -4.54
C SER A 330 19.48 -26.75 -5.73
N LEU A 331 19.00 -26.37 -6.92
CA LEU A 331 19.28 -27.08 -8.18
C LEU A 331 20.67 -26.78 -8.76
N GLY A 332 21.48 -25.94 -8.11
CA GLY A 332 22.81 -25.57 -8.58
C GLY A 332 22.82 -24.61 -9.78
N LEU A 333 21.70 -23.90 -10.03
CA LEU A 333 21.58 -22.95 -11.13
C LEU A 333 22.39 -21.66 -10.87
N PRO A 334 22.99 -21.04 -11.92
CA PRO A 334 23.61 -19.72 -11.81
C PRO A 334 22.63 -18.64 -11.31
N MET A 335 23.09 -17.73 -10.44
CA MET A 335 22.23 -16.72 -9.80
C MET A 335 21.43 -15.82 -10.77
N PRO A 336 21.95 -15.39 -11.93
CA PRO A 336 21.14 -14.65 -12.90
C PRO A 336 19.96 -15.46 -13.46
N ILE A 337 20.13 -16.78 -13.62
CA ILE A 337 19.06 -17.69 -14.07
C ILE A 337 18.04 -17.90 -12.95
N VAL A 338 18.51 -18.12 -11.72
CA VAL A 338 17.64 -18.19 -10.53
C VAL A 338 16.78 -16.93 -10.43
N PHE A 339 17.38 -15.75 -10.57
CA PHE A 339 16.66 -14.47 -10.56
C PHE A 339 15.58 -14.39 -11.64
N ALA A 340 15.94 -14.68 -12.90
CA ALA A 340 15.01 -14.61 -14.03
C ALA A 340 13.84 -15.59 -13.88
N LEU A 341 14.11 -16.83 -13.46
CA LEU A 341 13.10 -17.85 -13.24
C LEU A 341 12.20 -17.53 -12.04
N SER A 342 12.78 -17.08 -10.91
CA SER A 342 12.00 -16.64 -9.75
C SER A 342 11.06 -15.49 -10.11
N LEU A 343 11.53 -14.50 -10.87
CA LEU A 343 10.69 -13.41 -11.34
C LEU A 343 9.55 -13.92 -12.25
N LEU A 344 9.87 -14.84 -13.16
CA LEU A 344 8.87 -15.44 -14.05
C LEU A 344 7.81 -16.26 -13.28
N PHE A 345 8.21 -17.02 -12.27
CA PHE A 345 7.28 -17.75 -11.40
C PHE A 345 6.38 -16.81 -10.61
N VAL A 346 6.94 -15.79 -9.95
CA VAL A 346 6.16 -14.78 -9.22
C VAL A 346 5.17 -14.11 -10.17
N LEU A 347 5.61 -13.65 -11.35
CA LEU A 347 4.72 -13.02 -12.33
C LEU A 347 3.62 -13.96 -12.82
N SER A 348 3.94 -15.23 -13.08
CA SER A 348 2.97 -16.22 -13.56
C SER A 348 1.89 -16.50 -12.52
N VAL A 349 2.29 -16.70 -11.26
CA VAL A 349 1.38 -16.86 -10.12
C VAL A 349 0.53 -15.61 -9.92
N SER A 350 1.14 -14.42 -9.94
CA SER A 350 0.42 -13.15 -9.82
C SER A 350 -0.61 -12.95 -10.92
N MET A 351 -0.32 -13.34 -12.17
CA MET A 351 -1.29 -13.29 -13.27
C MET A 351 -2.42 -14.31 -13.08
N ALA A 352 -2.13 -15.51 -12.58
CA ALA A 352 -3.14 -16.51 -12.27
C ALA A 352 -4.07 -16.06 -11.13
N VAL A 353 -3.50 -15.49 -10.06
CA VAL A 353 -4.26 -14.88 -8.96
C VAL A 353 -5.13 -13.75 -9.48
N MET A 354 -4.58 -12.83 -10.30
CA MET A 354 -5.33 -11.73 -10.90
C MET A 354 -6.52 -12.22 -11.76
N TRP A 355 -6.31 -13.30 -12.50
CA TRP A 355 -7.36 -13.88 -13.34
C TRP A 355 -8.48 -14.50 -12.49
N LEU A 356 -8.12 -15.22 -11.42
CA LEU A 356 -9.08 -15.87 -10.53
C LEU A 356 -9.83 -14.86 -9.66
N GLU A 357 -9.17 -13.82 -9.13
CA GLU A 357 -9.85 -12.76 -8.39
C GLU A 357 -10.92 -12.06 -9.24
N LYS A 358 -10.67 -11.85 -10.55
CA LYS A 358 -11.62 -11.18 -11.44
C LYS A 358 -12.87 -12.02 -11.61
N ARG A 359 -12.73 -13.34 -11.67
CA ARG A 359 -13.86 -14.28 -11.69
C ARG A 359 -14.66 -14.20 -10.38
N ILE A 360 -13.98 -14.21 -9.24
CA ILE A 360 -14.62 -14.07 -7.92
C ILE A 360 -15.35 -12.73 -7.81
N GLN A 361 -14.72 -11.63 -8.20
CA GLN A 361 -15.32 -10.29 -8.19
C GLN A 361 -16.56 -10.21 -9.09
N ASN A 362 -16.53 -10.83 -10.27
CA ASN A 362 -17.67 -10.87 -11.18
C ASN A 362 -18.82 -11.70 -10.62
N ALA A 363 -18.54 -12.84 -9.99
CA ALA A 363 -19.54 -13.67 -9.32
C ALA A 363 -20.23 -12.91 -8.17
N ILE A 364 -19.44 -12.25 -7.31
CA ILE A 364 -19.97 -11.44 -6.20
C ILE A 364 -20.87 -10.31 -6.72
N LYS A 365 -20.47 -9.62 -7.81
CA LYS A 365 -21.29 -8.57 -8.43
C LYS A 365 -22.62 -9.09 -8.99
N GLY A 366 -22.65 -10.34 -9.47
CA GLY A 366 -23.85 -10.98 -10.00
C GLY A 366 -24.92 -11.28 -8.96
N TRP A 367 -24.55 -11.37 -7.67
CA TRP A 367 -25.49 -11.67 -6.57
C TRP A 367 -26.23 -10.46 -6.03
N PHE A 368 -25.94 -9.24 -6.52
CA PHE A 368 -26.59 -8.03 -6.06
C PHE A 368 -27.51 -7.45 -7.13
N PRO A 369 -28.72 -6.99 -6.75
CA PRO A 369 -29.62 -6.34 -7.68
C PRO A 369 -28.93 -5.11 -8.29
N LYS A 370 -29.00 -5.00 -9.62
CA LYS A 370 -28.61 -3.77 -10.30
C LYS A 370 -29.48 -2.64 -9.75
N PRO A 371 -28.92 -1.45 -9.48
CA PRO A 371 -29.76 -0.31 -9.17
C PRO A 371 -30.79 -0.12 -10.30
N PRO A 372 -32.04 0.22 -9.98
CA PRO A 372 -33.09 0.38 -10.99
C PRO A 372 -32.63 1.37 -12.05
N ALA A 373 -32.98 1.09 -13.31
CA ALA A 373 -32.61 1.95 -14.41
C ALA A 373 -33.21 3.35 -14.18
N PRO A 374 -32.53 4.45 -14.56
CA PRO A 374 -33.05 5.81 -14.38
C PRO A 374 -34.46 6.04 -14.96
N ASN A 375 -34.90 5.20 -15.89
CA ASN A 375 -36.22 5.26 -16.52
C ASN A 375 -37.35 4.60 -15.70
N GLU A 376 -37.05 3.78 -14.69
CA GLU A 376 -38.08 3.12 -13.87
C GLU A 376 -38.62 4.04 -12.75
N LEU A 377 -37.84 5.05 -12.34
CA LEU A 377 -38.25 6.07 -11.36
C LEU A 377 -39.25 7.09 -11.92
N LYS A 378 -39.43 7.15 -13.25
CA LYS A 378 -40.39 8.08 -13.90
C LYS A 378 -41.80 7.52 -14.04
N MET A 379 -42.03 6.24 -13.73
CA MET A 379 -43.36 5.62 -13.81
C MET A 379 -44.00 5.36 -12.44
N ALA A 380 -43.34 5.77 -11.36
CA ALA A 380 -43.78 5.52 -9.98
C ALA A 380 -44.08 6.81 -9.19
N VAL A 381 -44.28 7.94 -9.88
CA VAL A 381 -44.74 9.21 -9.29
C VAL A 381 -46.05 9.62 -9.94
#